data_AF-I4FXR2-F1
#
_entry.id   AF-I4FXR2-F1
#
_cell.length_a   1.000
_cell.length_b   1.000
_cell.length_c   1.000
_cell.angle_alpha   90.00
_cell.angle_beta   90.00
_cell.angle_gamma   90.00
#
_symmetry.space_group_name_H-M   'P 1'
#
loop_
_entity.id
_entity.type
_entity.pdbx_description
1 polymer ?
#
loop_
_entity_poly.entity_id
_entity_poly.type
_entity_poly.pdbx_seq_one_letter_code
_entity_poly.pdbx_strand_id
1 'polypeptide(L)'
;MSIQGLSDAKSVEKLFFKVAEEEGINYERLKILPLYPTGIYRANLRIADVVLDTYPFTGGMTTLDVLWMGIPLVTKVGQQWSSRNSYTLMVNAGISEGIAWSDEEYIDWGIKLGKDEQLRRKVIAKLDESRQTSPIWNARQFTKDVESAYRQMWQIYCES
;
A
#
# COMPACT_ATOMS: atom_id res chain seq x y z
N MET A 1 5.59 -14.82 -3.37
CA MET A 1 5.15 -15.87 -2.42
C MET A 1 4.45 -15.16 -1.27
N SER A 2 3.12 -15.05 -1.32
CA SER A 2 2.33 -14.48 -0.22
C SER A 2 2.24 -15.56 0.86
N ILE A 3 2.65 -15.24 2.09
CA ILE A 3 2.39 -16.09 3.25
C ILE A 3 0.90 -15.90 3.56
N GLN A 4 0.03 -16.69 2.94
CA GLN A 4 -1.37 -16.75 3.34
C GLN A 4 -1.40 -17.37 4.73
N GLY A 5 -1.86 -16.60 5.72
CA GLY A 5 -1.98 -17.09 7.09
C GLY A 5 -2.84 -18.36 7.14
N LEU A 6 -2.46 -19.30 8.00
CA LEU A 6 -3.13 -20.58 8.21
C LEU A 6 -4.50 -20.45 8.92
N SER A 7 -4.97 -19.23 9.16
CA SER A 7 -6.23 -18.97 9.87
C SER A 7 -7.41 -19.17 8.93
N ASP A 8 -8.43 -19.92 9.38
CA ASP A 8 -9.70 -20.00 8.67
C ASP A 8 -10.43 -18.64 8.71
N ALA A 9 -11.18 -18.31 7.66
CA ALA A 9 -11.83 -17.01 7.48
C ALA A 9 -12.78 -16.64 8.63
N LYS A 10 -13.46 -17.63 9.25
CA LYS A 10 -14.36 -17.39 10.38
C LYS A 10 -13.60 -17.00 11.64
N SER A 11 -12.40 -17.53 11.83
CA SER A 11 -11.55 -17.17 12.97
C SER A 11 -11.06 -15.73 12.86
N VAL A 12 -10.69 -15.28 11.66
CA VAL A 12 -10.31 -13.89 11.39
C VAL A 12 -11.49 -12.94 11.62
N GLU A 13 -12.66 -13.28 11.10
CA GLU A 13 -13.88 -12.47 11.28
C GLU A 13 -14.23 -12.30 12.76
N LYS A 14 -14.23 -13.40 13.53
CA LYS A 14 -14.49 -13.37 14.98
C LYS A 14 -13.49 -12.47 15.72
N LEU A 15 -12.22 -12.52 15.35
CA LEU A 15 -11.20 -11.67 15.97
C LEU A 15 -11.50 -10.19 15.72
N PHE A 16 -11.78 -9.80 14.47
CA PHE A 16 -12.07 -8.40 14.15
C PHE A 16 -13.36 -7.90 14.79
N PHE A 17 -14.42 -8.71 14.85
CA PHE A 17 -15.66 -8.33 15.53
C PHE A 17 -15.47 -8.16 17.03
N LYS A 18 -14.68 -9.04 17.66
CA LYS A 18 -14.33 -8.92 19.08
C LYS A 18 -13.56 -7.62 19.35
N VAL A 19 -12.51 -7.34 18.57
CA VAL A 19 -11.74 -6.08 18.73
C VAL A 19 -12.61 -4.85 18.49
N ALA A 20 -13.53 -4.90 17.52
CA ALA A 20 -14.45 -3.81 17.28
C ALA A 20 -15.38 -3.54 18.47
N GLU A 21 -15.92 -4.60 19.10
CA GLU A 21 -16.75 -4.50 20.30
C GLU A 21 -15.97 -3.89 21.47
N GLU A 22 -14.73 -4.33 21.70
CA GLU A 22 -13.84 -3.80 22.75
C GLU A 22 -13.55 -2.30 22.55
N GLU A 23 -13.49 -1.83 21.31
CA GLU A 23 -13.28 -0.43 20.94
C GLU A 23 -14.60 0.37 20.75
N GLY A 24 -15.76 -0.22 21.04
CA GLY A 24 -17.07 0.44 20.92
C GLY A 24 -17.51 0.71 19.47
N ILE A 25 -16.98 -0.02 18.50
CA ILE A 25 -17.31 0.08 17.07
C ILE A 25 -18.40 -0.93 16.73
N ASN A 26 -19.53 -0.44 16.18
CA ASN A 26 -20.59 -1.31 15.66
C ASN A 26 -20.06 -2.22 14.54
N TYR A 27 -20.18 -3.54 14.71
CA TYR A 27 -19.74 -4.56 13.77
C TYR A 27 -20.38 -4.43 12.37
N GLU A 28 -21.55 -3.80 12.25
CA GLU A 28 -22.18 -3.57 10.94
C GLU A 28 -21.36 -2.66 10.02
N ARG A 29 -20.44 -1.87 10.59
CA ARG A 29 -19.46 -1.04 9.87
C ARG A 29 -18.29 -1.86 9.31
N LEU A 30 -18.13 -3.10 9.75
CA LEU A 30 -17.10 -4.02 9.25
C LEU A 30 -17.71 -4.96 8.21
N LYS A 31 -17.04 -5.07 7.06
CA LYS A 31 -17.39 -6.03 6.01
C LYS A 31 -16.16 -6.87 5.69
N ILE A 32 -16.23 -8.16 5.98
CA ILE A 32 -15.19 -9.12 5.64
C ILE A 32 -15.52 -9.68 4.26
N LEU A 33 -14.69 -9.36 3.28
CA LEU A 33 -14.85 -9.86 1.92
C LEU A 33 -14.13 -11.21 1.76
N PRO A 34 -14.69 -12.17 0.99
CA PRO A 34 -13.99 -13.41 0.69
C PRO A 34 -12.78 -13.16 -0.22
N LEU A 35 -11.93 -14.17 -0.37
CA LEU A 35 -10.85 -14.13 -1.34
C LEU A 35 -11.43 -14.17 -2.76
N TYR A 36 -10.97 -13.25 -3.61
CA TYR A 36 -11.37 -13.17 -5.01
C TYR A 36 -10.18 -13.45 -5.93
N PRO A 37 -10.43 -14.00 -7.13
CA PRO A 37 -9.44 -14.02 -8.20
C PRO A 37 -8.93 -12.60 -8.50
N THR A 38 -7.68 -12.49 -8.94
CA THR A 38 -6.95 -11.21 -9.06
C THR A 38 -7.72 -10.11 -9.80
N GLY A 39 -8.44 -10.44 -10.89
CA GLY A 39 -9.23 -9.47 -11.64
C GLY A 39 -10.38 -8.86 -10.84
N ILE A 40 -11.14 -9.70 -10.13
CA ILE A 40 -12.26 -9.27 -9.28
C ILE A 40 -11.73 -8.55 -8.03
N TYR A 41 -10.64 -9.05 -7.44
CA TYR A 41 -9.97 -8.37 -6.33
C TYR A 41 -9.60 -6.92 -6.69
N ARG A 42 -8.95 -6.70 -7.84
CA ARG A 42 -8.59 -5.36 -8.32
C ARG A 42 -9.79 -4.49 -8.62
N ALA A 43 -10.86 -5.05 -9.19
CA ALA A 43 -12.10 -4.30 -9.40
C ALA A 43 -12.71 -3.85 -8.07
N ASN A 44 -12.72 -4.74 -7.07
CA ASN A 44 -13.25 -4.45 -5.74
C ASN A 44 -12.42 -3.43 -4.96
N LEU A 45 -11.12 -3.26 -5.25
CA LEU A 45 -10.33 -2.19 -4.64
C LEU A 45 -10.97 -0.80 -4.89
N ARG A 46 -11.63 -0.58 -6.03
CA ARG A 46 -12.31 0.70 -6.33
C ARG A 46 -13.49 1.02 -5.41
N ILE A 47 -13.94 0.07 -4.59
CA ILE A 47 -14.94 0.32 -3.55
C ILE A 47 -14.34 1.19 -2.44
N ALA A 48 -13.03 1.13 -2.21
CA ALA A 48 -12.37 1.89 -1.18
C ALA A 48 -12.10 3.34 -1.62
N ASP A 49 -12.51 4.29 -0.78
CA ASP A 49 -12.09 5.69 -0.89
C ASP A 49 -10.64 5.91 -0.43
N VAL A 50 -10.21 5.14 0.58
CA VAL A 50 -8.88 5.22 1.20
C VAL A 50 -8.50 3.82 1.67
N VAL A 51 -7.22 3.45 1.50
CA VAL A 51 -6.66 2.23 2.09
C VAL A 51 -5.77 2.60 3.27
N LEU A 52 -5.89 1.82 4.35
CA LEU A 52 -5.04 1.90 5.53
C LEU A 52 -4.05 0.74 5.49
N ASP A 53 -2.76 1.04 5.41
CA ASP A 53 -1.70 0.03 5.36
C ASP A 53 -1.42 -0.59 6.74
N THR A 54 -0.87 -1.79 6.77
CA THR A 54 -0.55 -2.49 8.02
C THR A 54 0.85 -2.15 8.53
N TYR A 55 1.04 -2.25 9.85
CA TYR A 55 2.34 -2.06 10.51
C TYR A 55 2.56 -3.21 11.52
N PRO A 56 3.79 -3.75 11.71
CA PRO A 56 5.07 -3.34 11.11
C PRO A 56 5.35 -3.93 9.73
N PHE A 57 4.47 -4.78 9.20
CA PHE A 57 4.59 -5.32 7.85
C PHE A 57 3.71 -4.53 6.89
N THR A 58 4.33 -3.57 6.21
CA THR A 58 3.68 -2.74 5.18
C THR A 58 3.45 -3.54 3.91
N GLY A 59 2.46 -3.12 3.12
CA GLY A 59 2.18 -3.66 1.81
C GLY A 59 3.36 -3.52 0.84
N GLY A 60 3.38 -4.43 -0.14
CA GLY A 60 4.30 -4.36 -1.28
C GLY A 60 3.51 -4.44 -2.58
N MET A 61 3.14 -5.67 -2.98
CA MET A 61 2.28 -5.89 -4.15
C MET A 61 0.88 -5.30 -3.98
N THR A 62 0.31 -5.41 -2.78
CA THR A 62 -0.99 -4.80 -2.45
C THR A 62 -0.94 -3.29 -2.58
N THR A 63 0.13 -2.66 -2.10
CA THR A 63 0.36 -1.22 -2.26
C THR A 63 0.48 -0.83 -3.73
N LEU A 64 1.24 -1.58 -4.53
CA LEU A 64 1.31 -1.36 -5.98
C LEU A 64 -0.06 -1.44 -6.65
N ASP A 65 -0.89 -2.43 -6.30
CA ASP A 65 -2.25 -2.55 -6.83
C ASP A 65 -3.10 -1.33 -6.43
N VAL A 66 -3.04 -0.88 -5.17
CA VAL A 66 -3.78 0.29 -4.66
C VAL A 66 -3.38 1.57 -5.41
N LEU A 67 -2.07 1.83 -5.54
CA LEU A 67 -1.56 3.00 -6.27
C LEU A 67 -1.93 2.94 -7.76
N TRP A 68 -1.82 1.76 -8.39
CA TRP A 68 -2.20 1.57 -9.80
C TRP A 68 -3.70 1.79 -10.04
N MET A 69 -4.53 1.45 -9.06
CA MET A 69 -5.97 1.68 -9.11
C MET A 69 -6.36 3.13 -8.79
N GLY A 70 -5.39 3.98 -8.45
CA GLY A 70 -5.59 5.40 -8.17
C GLY A 70 -6.22 5.66 -6.81
N ILE A 71 -5.97 4.82 -5.81
CA ILE A 71 -6.63 4.93 -4.50
C ILE A 71 -5.67 5.56 -3.48
N PRO A 72 -6.08 6.61 -2.74
CA PRO A 72 -5.30 7.15 -1.63
C PRO A 72 -4.95 6.09 -0.58
N LEU A 73 -3.72 6.11 -0.09
CA LEU A 73 -3.18 5.16 0.88
C LEU A 73 -2.59 5.91 2.07
N VAL A 74 -2.82 5.43 3.29
CA VAL A 74 -2.08 5.85 4.49
C VAL A 74 -1.10 4.75 4.87
N THR A 75 0.17 5.11 5.11
CA THR A 75 1.20 4.18 5.57
C THR A 75 2.06 4.80 6.67
N LYS A 76 2.49 3.98 7.63
CA LYS A 76 3.43 4.39 8.68
C LYS A 76 4.84 3.95 8.31
N VAL A 77 5.76 4.90 8.29
CA VAL A 77 7.18 4.67 8.02
C VAL A 77 7.85 4.06 9.25
N GLY A 78 8.36 2.84 9.13
CA GLY A 78 9.21 2.23 10.15
C GLY A 78 10.69 2.21 9.80
N GLN A 79 11.51 1.63 10.69
CA GLN A 79 12.96 1.54 10.53
C GLN A 79 13.41 0.28 9.78
N GLN A 80 12.62 -0.80 9.88
CA GLN A 80 12.92 -2.07 9.24
C GLN A 80 12.49 -2.09 7.78
N TRP A 81 13.16 -2.87 6.94
CA TRP A 81 12.81 -3.00 5.53
C TRP A 81 11.32 -3.37 5.30
N SER A 82 10.78 -4.31 6.08
CA SER A 82 9.37 -4.74 6.02
C SER A 82 8.37 -3.62 6.32
N SER A 83 8.80 -2.58 7.05
CA SER A 83 7.99 -1.43 7.44
C SER A 83 8.17 -0.20 6.54
N ARG A 84 8.81 -0.36 5.36
CA ARG A 84 9.17 0.75 4.46
C ARG A 84 8.77 0.53 3.00
N ASN A 85 8.15 -0.59 2.67
CA ASN A 85 7.81 -0.93 1.29
C ASN A 85 6.81 0.07 0.71
N SER A 86 5.67 0.28 1.37
CA SER A 86 4.66 1.24 0.94
C SER A 86 5.20 2.67 0.85
N TYR A 87 5.97 3.12 1.85
CA TYR A 87 6.65 4.42 1.81
C TYR A 87 7.47 4.59 0.53
N THR A 88 8.32 3.60 0.22
CA THR A 88 9.19 3.65 -0.95
C THR A 88 8.39 3.72 -2.24
N LEU A 89 7.31 2.94 -2.34
CA LEU A 89 6.42 2.94 -3.49
C LEU A 89 5.69 4.28 -3.66
N MET A 90 5.14 4.85 -2.58
CA MET A 90 4.44 6.14 -2.61
C MET A 90 5.37 7.28 -3.02
N VAL A 91 6.57 7.37 -2.43
CA VAL A 91 7.54 8.41 -2.79
C VAL A 91 7.95 8.29 -4.25
N ASN A 92 8.24 7.08 -4.74
CA ASN A 92 8.58 6.90 -6.14
C ASN A 92 7.38 7.16 -7.06
N ALA A 93 6.13 7.00 -6.60
CA ALA A 93 4.91 7.43 -7.31
C ALA A 93 4.71 8.96 -7.31
N GLY A 94 5.54 9.73 -6.61
CA GLY A 94 5.37 11.17 -6.44
C GLY A 94 4.28 11.56 -5.43
N ILE A 95 3.93 10.65 -4.51
CA ILE A 95 2.89 10.86 -3.49
C ILE A 95 3.51 11.00 -2.11
N SER A 96 3.22 12.12 -1.46
CA SER A 96 3.64 12.40 -0.08
C SER A 96 2.49 12.35 0.92
N GLU A 97 1.26 12.60 0.44
CA GLU A 97 0.05 12.57 1.24
C GLU A 97 -0.25 11.16 1.72
N GLY A 98 -0.53 11.01 3.02
CA GLY A 98 -0.75 9.71 3.65
C GLY A 98 0.51 9.04 4.20
N ILE A 99 1.69 9.64 4.03
CA ILE A 99 2.93 9.16 4.67
C ILE A 99 2.99 9.70 6.11
N ALA A 100 3.00 8.79 7.08
CA ALA A 100 3.08 9.09 8.50
C ALA A 100 4.40 8.62 9.13
N TRP A 101 4.98 9.44 10.00
CA TRP A 101 6.21 9.13 10.74
C TRP A 101 5.95 8.77 12.21
N SER A 102 4.71 8.92 12.68
CA SER A 102 4.27 8.47 14.00
C SER A 102 2.87 7.83 13.95
N ASP A 103 2.43 7.25 15.07
CA ASP A 103 1.06 6.71 15.17
C ASP A 103 0.01 7.84 15.12
N GLU A 104 0.31 8.99 15.71
CA GLU A 104 -0.55 10.18 15.67
C GLU A 104 -0.71 10.69 14.24
N GLU A 105 0.40 10.82 13.49
CA GLU A 105 0.34 11.21 12.08
C GLU A 105 -0.43 10.21 11.23
N TYR A 106 -0.33 8.92 11.53
CA TYR A 106 -1.07 7.86 10.83
C TYR A 106 -2.58 8.02 11.02
N ILE A 107 -3.00 8.27 12.25
CA ILE A 107 -4.40 8.54 12.60
C ILE A 107 -4.88 9.84 11.93
N ASP A 108 -4.09 10.91 12.00
CA ASP A 108 -4.41 12.21 11.40
C ASP A 108 -4.59 12.10 9.89
N TRP A 109 -3.71 11.37 9.20
CA TRP A 109 -3.84 11.11 7.77
C TRP A 109 -5.09 10.29 7.46
N GLY A 110 -5.38 9.24 8.24
CA GLY A 110 -6.60 8.45 8.11
C GLY A 110 -7.87 9.31 8.23
N ILE A 111 -7.90 10.21 9.22
CA ILE A 111 -9.03 11.14 9.42
C ILE A 111 -9.12 12.15 8.26
N LYS A 112 -8.00 12.77 7.87
CA LYS A 112 -7.96 13.78 6.80
C LYS A 112 -8.44 13.19 5.49
N LEU A 113 -7.85 12.08 5.05
CA LEU A 113 -8.24 11.42 3.80
C LEU A 113 -9.65 10.83 3.87
N GLY A 114 -10.11 10.37 5.04
CA GLY A 114 -11.49 9.90 5.22
C GLY A 114 -12.54 11.00 5.10
N LYS A 115 -12.22 12.24 5.50
CA LYS A 115 -13.17 13.36 5.53
C LYS A 115 -13.08 14.31 4.32
N ASP A 116 -11.89 14.53 3.79
CA ASP A 116 -11.64 15.53 2.75
C ASP A 116 -11.66 14.90 1.35
N GLU A 117 -12.81 15.00 0.67
CA GLU A 117 -12.97 14.51 -0.70
C GLU A 117 -12.07 15.28 -1.70
N GLN A 118 -11.85 16.58 -1.49
CA GLN A 118 -11.01 17.37 -2.40
C GLN A 118 -9.55 16.93 -2.30
N LEU A 119 -9.07 16.66 -1.09
CA LEU A 119 -7.75 16.07 -0.88
C LEU A 119 -7.63 14.72 -1.58
N ARG A 120 -8.64 13.83 -1.45
CA ARG A 120 -8.64 12.55 -2.17
C ARG A 120 -8.55 12.75 -3.68
N ARG A 121 -9.36 13.65 -4.25
CA ARG A 121 -9.33 13.97 -5.69
C ARG A 121 -7.97 14.49 -6.15
N LYS A 122 -7.28 15.30 -5.33
CA LYS A 122 -5.91 15.76 -5.62
C LYS A 122 -4.91 14.60 -5.65
N VAL A 123 -4.97 13.69 -4.67
CA VAL A 123 -4.10 12.51 -4.64
C VAL A 123 -4.37 11.59 -5.84
N ILE A 124 -5.63 11.37 -6.20
CA ILE A 124 -6.03 10.61 -7.39
C ILE A 124 -5.43 11.23 -8.66
N ALA A 125 -5.55 12.56 -8.82
CA ALA A 125 -4.98 13.25 -9.98
C ALA A 125 -3.45 13.10 -10.07
N LYS A 126 -2.75 13.21 -8.94
CA LYS A 126 -1.29 12.96 -8.88
C LYS A 126 -0.95 11.52 -9.26
N LEU A 127 -1.72 10.54 -8.80
CA LEU A 127 -1.52 9.13 -9.14
C LEU A 127 -1.71 8.89 -10.64
N ASP A 128 -2.73 9.50 -11.25
CA ASP A 128 -2.96 9.37 -12.69
C ASP A 128 -1.86 10.04 -13.53
N GLU A 129 -1.37 11.21 -13.12
CA GLU A 129 -0.19 11.84 -13.72
C GLU A 129 1.05 10.96 -13.58
N SER A 130 1.24 10.35 -12.39
CA SER A 130 2.39 9.51 -12.10
C SER A 130 2.54 8.36 -13.09
N ARG A 131 1.45 7.83 -13.67
CA ARG A 131 1.48 6.71 -14.63
C ARG A 131 2.43 6.95 -15.81
N GLN A 132 2.62 8.22 -16.21
CA GLN A 132 3.47 8.60 -17.33
C GLN A 132 4.84 9.12 -16.89
N THR A 133 4.98 9.56 -15.65
CA THR A 133 6.16 10.31 -15.18
C THR A 133 6.99 9.54 -14.15
N SER A 134 6.37 8.65 -13.39
CA SER A 134 7.01 7.94 -12.28
C SER A 134 7.78 6.70 -12.74
N PRO A 135 8.97 6.44 -12.15
CA PRO A 135 9.77 5.26 -12.47
C PRO A 135 9.09 3.94 -12.12
N ILE A 136 8.16 3.90 -11.14
CA ILE A 136 7.56 2.63 -10.68
C ILE A 136 6.67 1.97 -11.73
N TRP A 137 6.23 2.74 -12.74
CA TRP A 137 5.41 2.26 -13.83
C TRP A 137 6.20 2.00 -15.12
N ASN A 138 7.50 2.32 -15.13
CA ASN A 138 8.35 2.16 -16.31
C ASN A 138 9.21 0.90 -16.22
N ALA A 139 8.58 -0.25 -16.53
CA ALA A 139 9.26 -1.54 -16.51
C ALA A 139 10.52 -1.57 -17.39
N ARG A 140 10.51 -0.88 -18.55
CA ARG A 140 11.66 -0.84 -19.45
C ARG A 140 12.85 -0.12 -18.81
N GLN A 141 12.62 1.02 -18.16
CA GLN A 141 13.68 1.75 -17.48
C GLN A 141 14.20 0.94 -16.29
N PHE A 142 13.29 0.37 -15.50
CA PHE A 142 13.66 -0.52 -14.39
C PHE A 142 14.55 -1.68 -14.83
N THR A 143 14.23 -2.35 -15.96
CA THR A 143 15.08 -3.42 -16.51
C THR A 143 16.48 -2.93 -16.84
N LYS A 144 16.62 -1.76 -17.48
CA LYS A 144 17.94 -1.18 -17.80
C LYS A 144 18.74 -0.87 -16.55
N ASP A 145 18.10 -0.34 -15.52
CA ASP A 145 18.77 0.02 -14.26
C ASP A 145 19.28 -1.24 -13.54
N VAL A 146 18.49 -2.31 -13.53
CA VAL A 146 18.89 -3.62 -13.00
C VAL A 146 20.02 -4.23 -13.82
N GLU A 147 19.95 -4.21 -15.15
CA GLU A 147 21.04 -4.69 -16.02
C GLU A 147 22.34 -3.94 -15.78
N SER A 148 22.27 -2.62 -15.58
CA SER A 148 23.43 -1.79 -15.25
C SER A 148 24.03 -2.18 -13.90
N ALA A 149 23.19 -2.38 -12.88
CA ALA A 149 23.63 -2.84 -11.57
C ALA A 149 24.33 -4.21 -11.65
N TYR A 150 23.77 -5.16 -12.41
CA TYR A 150 24.40 -6.47 -12.64
C TYR A 150 25.76 -6.37 -13.35
N ARG A 151 25.89 -5.49 -14.34
CA ARG A 151 27.17 -5.26 -15.01
C ARG A 151 28.22 -4.69 -14.05
N GLN A 152 27.83 -3.76 -13.18
CA GLN A 152 28.73 -3.20 -12.16
C GLN A 152 29.19 -4.27 -11.17
N MET A 153 28.27 -5.10 -10.67
CA MET A 153 28.61 -6.21 -9.78
C MET A 153 29.60 -7.19 -10.44
N TRP A 154 29.41 -7.48 -11.73
CA TRP A 154 30.30 -8.33 -12.50
C TRP A 154 31.69 -7.73 -12.68
N GLN A 155 31.78 -6.42 -13.00
CA GLN A 155 33.05 -5.71 -13.13
C GLN A 155 33.85 -5.75 -11.82
N ILE A 156 33.20 -5.47 -10.69
CA ILE A 156 33.82 -5.53 -9.36
C ILE A 156 34.38 -6.93 -9.09
N TYR A 157 33.65 -7.98 -9.45
CA TYR A 157 34.10 -9.36 -9.30
C TYR A 157 35.29 -9.71 -10.20
N CYS A 158 35.35 -9.21 -11.43
CA CYS A 158 36.49 -9.44 -12.32
C CYS A 158 37.76 -8.68 -11.89
N GLU A 159 37.61 -7.61 -11.13
CA GLU A 159 38.72 -6.78 -10.60
C GLU A 159 39.22 -7.24 -9.22
N SER A 160 38.52 -8.19 -8.57
CA SER A 160 38.93 -8.82 -7.30
C SER A 160 39.77 -10.08 -7.50
#